data_AF-X1VAS2-F1
#
_entry.id   AF-X1VAS2-F1
#
_cell.length_a   1.000
_cell.length_b   1.000
_cell.length_c   1.000
_cell.angle_alpha   90.00
_cell.angle_beta   90.00
_cell.angle_gamma   90.00
#
_symmetry.space_group_name_H-M   'P 1'
#
loop_
_entity.id
_entity.type
_entity.pdbx_description
1 polymer ?
#
loop_
_entity_poly.entity_id
_entity_poly.type
_entity_poly.pdbx_seq_one_letter_code
_entity_poly.pdbx_strand_id
1 'polypeptide(L)'
;GGRYLLLEHPRGVAGQMPACHITDVVVRLWDALEAGDLKEAKRVYGLMTPLFALEEQCGATCSEVLRRRGVIKSSRQRMASKVDEYDQRALDDILRDLEPLLTWHSWHNL
;
A
#
# COMPACT_ATOMS: atom_id res chain seq x y z
N GLY A 1 -9.35 1.41 4.02
CA GLY A 1 -9.12 0.51 5.16
C GLY A 1 -7.65 0.12 5.24
N GLY A 2 -7.23 -0.51 6.33
CA GLY A 2 -5.84 -0.96 6.56
C GLY A 2 -4.97 0.06 7.30
N ARG A 3 -5.20 1.36 7.10
CA ARG A 3 -4.42 2.46 7.71
C ARG A 3 -4.32 2.38 9.25
N TYR A 4 -5.38 1.94 9.93
CA TYR A 4 -5.40 1.85 11.40
C TYR A 4 -5.40 0.41 11.91
N LEU A 5 -5.11 -0.58 11.06
CA LEU A 5 -5.28 -1.99 11.38
C LEU A 5 -4.46 -2.41 12.62
N LEU A 6 -3.25 -1.89 12.80
CA LEU A 6 -2.44 -2.16 13.99
C LEU A 6 -3.12 -1.74 15.32
N LEU A 7 -4.00 -0.74 15.26
CA LEU A 7 -4.76 -0.24 16.40
C LEU A 7 -6.14 -0.90 16.49
N GLU A 8 -6.77 -1.20 15.36
CA GLU A 8 -8.12 -1.79 15.31
C GLU A 8 -8.12 -3.29 15.64
N HIS A 9 -7.06 -4.02 15.26
CA HIS A 9 -6.95 -5.47 15.49
C HIS A 9 -7.02 -5.88 16.97
N PRO A 10 -6.27 -5.25 17.89
CA PRO A 10 -6.40 -5.54 19.33
C PRO A 10 -7.79 -5.25 19.92
N ARG A 11 -8.65 -4.53 19.20
CA ARG A 11 -10.02 -4.20 19.60
C ARG A 11 -11.05 -5.21 19.06
N GLY A 12 -10.61 -6.28 18.41
CA GLY A 12 -11.47 -7.37 17.94
C GLY A 12 -12.11 -7.13 16.57
N VAL A 13 -11.49 -6.33 15.70
CA VAL A 13 -11.97 -6.19 14.32
C VAL A 13 -11.85 -7.53 13.58
N ALA A 14 -12.89 -7.92 12.84
CA ALA A 14 -12.92 -9.20 12.11
C ALA A 14 -12.49 -9.07 10.64
N GLY A 15 -12.12 -7.87 10.18
CA GLY A 15 -11.68 -7.65 8.80
C GLY A 15 -11.47 -6.19 8.44
N GLN A 16 -10.93 -5.96 7.25
CA GLN A 16 -10.67 -4.64 6.69
C GLN A 16 -10.96 -4.60 5.20
N MET A 17 -11.33 -3.42 4.70
CA MET A 17 -11.48 -3.13 3.27
C MET A 17 -10.40 -2.12 2.82
N PRO A 18 -9.15 -2.57 2.60
CA PRO A 18 -8.11 -1.72 2.02
C PRO A 18 -8.38 -1.47 0.53
N ALA A 19 -7.72 -0.45 -0.01
CA ALA A 19 -7.69 -0.26 -1.46
C ALA A 19 -6.87 -1.39 -2.13
N CYS A 20 -7.15 -1.65 -3.41
CA CYS A 20 -6.62 -2.84 -4.09
C CYS A 20 -5.13 -2.79 -4.46
N HIS A 21 -4.47 -1.64 -4.31
CA HIS A 21 -3.13 -1.42 -4.87
C HIS A 21 -1.98 -1.99 -4.02
N ILE A 22 -2.21 -2.34 -2.75
CA ILE A 22 -1.24 -3.00 -1.85
C ILE A 22 -1.91 -4.06 -0.96
N THR A 23 -2.96 -4.73 -1.46
CA THR A 23 -3.69 -5.73 -0.68
C THR A 23 -2.80 -6.86 -0.16
N ASP A 24 -1.79 -7.25 -0.93
CA ASP A 24 -0.78 -8.22 -0.54
C ASP A 24 0.01 -7.81 0.72
N VAL A 25 0.36 -6.52 0.83
CA VAL A 25 1.04 -5.99 2.03
C VAL A 25 0.10 -5.97 3.24
N VAL A 26 -1.17 -5.60 3.02
CA VAL A 26 -2.17 -5.57 4.11
C VAL A 26 -2.49 -6.97 4.61
N VAL A 27 -2.52 -7.98 3.74
CA VAL A 27 -2.64 -9.39 4.13
C VAL A 27 -1.45 -9.81 5.00
N ARG A 28 -0.21 -9.47 4.64
CA ARG A 28 0.96 -9.77 5.50
C ARG A 28 0.85 -9.13 6.88
N LEU A 29 0.35 -7.90 6.97
CA LEU A 29 0.09 -7.26 8.26
C LEU A 29 -0.98 -8.02 9.05
N TRP A 30 -2.06 -8.41 8.41
CA TRP A 30 -3.13 -9.20 9.03
C TRP A 30 -2.59 -10.54 9.57
N ASP A 31 -1.84 -11.28 8.74
CA ASP A 31 -1.28 -12.58 9.13
C ASP A 31 -0.29 -12.45 10.30
N ALA A 32 0.54 -11.40 10.32
CA ALA A 32 1.44 -11.13 11.44
C ALA A 32 0.68 -10.83 12.74
N LEU A 33 -0.45 -10.12 12.65
CA LEU A 33 -1.31 -9.84 13.80
C LEU A 33 -2.02 -11.10 14.31
N GLU A 34 -2.56 -11.93 13.41
CA GLU A 34 -3.17 -13.23 13.76
C GLU A 34 -2.16 -14.20 14.38
N ALA A 35 -0.92 -14.19 13.92
CA ALA A 35 0.17 -14.99 14.48
C ALA A 35 0.73 -14.43 15.81
N GLY A 36 0.31 -13.24 16.23
CA GLY A 36 0.86 -12.55 17.41
C GLY A 36 2.29 -12.01 17.21
N ASP A 37 2.81 -11.97 15.99
CA ASP A 37 4.12 -11.39 15.66
C ASP A 37 4.03 -9.86 15.58
N LEU A 38 3.99 -9.24 16.76
CA LEU A 38 3.91 -7.78 16.88
C LEU A 38 5.15 -7.06 16.32
N LYS A 39 6.29 -7.75 16.20
CA LYS A 39 7.51 -7.16 15.64
C LYS A 39 7.35 -7.01 14.13
N GLU A 40 6.93 -8.06 13.45
CA GLU A 40 6.65 -8.04 12.02
C GLU A 40 5.46 -7.13 11.70
N ALA A 41 4.39 -7.19 12.49
CA ALA A 41 3.23 -6.31 12.31
C ALA A 41 3.63 -4.83 12.36
N LYS A 42 4.45 -4.42 13.34
CA LYS A 42 4.97 -3.04 13.43
C LYS A 42 5.88 -2.67 12.26
N ARG A 43 6.71 -3.61 11.79
CA ARG A 43 7.61 -3.39 10.64
C ARG A 43 6.80 -3.15 9.36
N VAL A 44 5.87 -4.05 9.04
CA VAL A 44 5.00 -3.94 7.85
C VAL A 44 4.15 -2.68 7.94
N TYR A 45 3.55 -2.40 9.10
CA TYR A 45 2.77 -1.19 9.32
C TYR A 45 3.60 0.09 9.07
N GLY A 46 4.84 0.13 9.58
CA GLY A 46 5.76 1.25 9.38
C GLY A 46 6.10 1.47 7.91
N LEU A 47 6.29 0.39 7.14
CA LEU A 47 6.60 0.48 5.70
C LEU A 47 5.40 0.93 4.86
N MET A 48 4.18 0.53 5.20
CA MET A 48 2.98 0.90 4.42
C MET A 48 2.39 2.26 4.78
N THR A 49 2.65 2.77 5.99
CA THR A 49 2.04 4.03 6.49
C THR A 49 2.36 5.26 5.62
N PRO A 50 3.60 5.45 5.12
CA PRO A 50 3.91 6.55 4.22
C PRO A 50 3.03 6.59 2.96
N LEU A 51 2.67 5.43 2.41
CA LEU A 51 1.79 5.37 1.24
C LEU A 51 0.43 5.99 1.56
N PHE A 52 -0.18 5.57 2.66
CA PHE A 52 -1.48 6.09 3.10
C PHE A 52 -1.45 7.58 3.44
N ALA A 53 -0.32 8.11 3.91
CA ALA A 53 -0.14 9.53 4.15
C ALA A 53 -0.08 10.32 2.83
N LEU A 54 0.66 9.80 1.83
CA LEU A 54 0.73 10.39 0.50
C LEU A 54 -0.63 10.39 -0.20
N GLU A 55 -1.38 9.28 -0.11
CA GLU A 55 -2.75 9.18 -0.64
C GLU A 55 -3.70 10.23 -0.05
N GLU A 56 -3.59 10.50 1.25
CA GLU A 56 -4.41 11.51 1.92
C GLU A 56 -4.04 12.94 1.49
N GLN A 57 -2.75 13.21 1.27
CA GLN A 57 -2.24 14.55 0.99
C GLN A 57 -2.46 14.99 -0.47
N CYS A 58 -2.08 14.16 -1.44
CA CYS A 58 -2.08 14.53 -2.85
C CYS A 58 -3.11 13.76 -3.69
N GLY A 59 -3.89 12.88 -3.05
CA GLY A 59 -4.81 11.98 -3.75
C GLY A 59 -4.06 11.00 -4.64
N ALA A 60 -2.81 10.64 -4.30
CA ALA A 60 -2.02 9.63 -5.01
C ALA A 60 -2.89 8.41 -5.25
N THR A 61 -2.94 8.01 -6.52
CA THR A 61 -4.06 7.19 -6.96
C THR A 61 -3.68 5.73 -6.88
N CYS A 62 -4.56 4.93 -6.29
CA CYS A 62 -4.57 3.47 -6.38
C CYS A 62 -4.25 2.98 -7.81
N SER A 63 -4.76 3.68 -8.84
CA SER A 63 -4.48 3.42 -10.25
C SER A 63 -3.02 3.65 -10.67
N GLU A 64 -2.33 4.65 -10.13
CA GLU A 64 -0.91 4.88 -10.43
C GLU A 64 -0.03 3.78 -9.84
N VAL A 65 -0.30 3.36 -8.60
CA VAL A 65 0.39 2.20 -8.01
C VAL A 65 0.16 0.95 -8.86
N LEU A 66 -1.09 0.66 -9.24
CA LEU A 66 -1.39 -0.49 -10.11
C LEU A 66 -0.69 -0.40 -11.47
N ARG A 67 -0.56 0.80 -12.04
CA ARG A 67 0.17 1.03 -13.30
C ARG A 67 1.66 0.75 -13.14
N ARG A 68 2.30 1.29 -12.09
CA ARG A 68 3.72 1.07 -11.79
C ARG A 68 4.03 -0.40 -11.46
N ARG A 69 3.08 -1.09 -10.83
CA ARG A 69 3.13 -2.54 -10.59
C ARG A 69 2.87 -3.40 -11.85
N GLY A 70 2.55 -2.77 -13.00
CA GLY A 70 2.29 -3.46 -14.25
C GLY A 70 0.94 -4.21 -14.31
N VAL A 71 0.00 -3.92 -13.40
CA VAL A 71 -1.33 -4.56 -13.36
C VAL A 71 -2.27 -3.94 -14.38
N ILE A 72 -2.18 -2.62 -14.59
CA ILE A 72 -2.99 -1.88 -15.57
C ILE A 72 -2.12 -1.02 -16.47
N LYS A 73 -2.59 -0.73 -17.69
CA LYS A 73 -1.82 0.04 -18.69
C LYS A 73 -1.85 1.56 -18.46
N SER A 74 -2.86 2.08 -17.76
CA SER A 74 -3.07 3.53 -17.61
C SER A 74 -3.64 3.85 -16.23
N SER A 75 -3.16 4.94 -15.64
CA SER A 75 -3.64 5.50 -14.38
C SER A 75 -4.58 6.70 -14.56
N ARG A 76 -5.07 6.93 -15.78
CA ARG A 76 -5.97 8.06 -16.07
C ARG A 76 -7.24 7.98 -15.23
N GLN A 77 -7.55 9.09 -14.57
CA GLN A 77 -8.78 9.28 -13.83
C GLN A 77 -9.67 10.32 -14.53
N ARG A 78 -11.00 10.16 -14.41
CA ARG A 78 -11.98 11.13 -14.96
C ARG A 78 -11.85 12.51 -14.32
N MET A 79 -11.54 12.52 -13.02
CA MET A 79 -11.19 13.71 -12.27
C MET A 79 -9.87 13.42 -11.58
N ALA A 80 -8.78 13.99 -12.09
CA ALA A 80 -7.45 13.73 -11.59
C ALA A 80 -7.05 14.78 -10.54
N SER A 81 -6.48 14.31 -9.43
CA SER A 81 -5.74 15.17 -8.51
C SER A 81 -4.45 15.67 -9.19
N LYS A 82 -4.03 16.89 -8.88
CA LYS A 82 -2.70 17.38 -9.28
C LYS A 82 -1.66 16.71 -8.39
N VAL A 83 -0.96 15.74 -8.96
CA VAL A 83 0.21 15.10 -8.34
C VAL A 83 1.44 15.74 -8.98
N ASP A 84 2.34 16.30 -8.17
CA ASP A 84 3.55 16.95 -8.66
C ASP A 84 4.75 15.98 -8.73
N GLU A 85 5.92 16.47 -9.16
CA GLU A 85 7.10 15.61 -9.27
C GLU A 85 7.65 15.12 -7.92
N TYR A 86 7.45 15.87 -6.83
CA TYR A 86 7.87 15.46 -5.49
C TYR A 86 7.00 14.32 -4.99
N ASP A 87 5.69 14.40 -5.21
CA ASP A 87 4.76 13.31 -4.89
C ASP A 87 5.10 12.04 -5.68
N GLN A 88 5.43 12.18 -6.98
CA GLN A 88 5.81 11.04 -7.83
C GLN A 88 7.08 10.35 -7.34
N ARG A 89 8.09 11.13 -6.92
CA ARG A 89 9.35 10.64 -6.33
C ARG A 89 9.12 9.96 -4.98
N ALA A 90 8.33 10.59 -4.10
CA ALA A 90 7.95 9.99 -2.82
C ALA A 90 7.25 8.65 -3.04
N LEU A 91 6.35 8.55 -4.02
CA LEU A 91 5.70 7.30 -4.38
C LEU A 91 6.71 6.24 -4.86
N ASP A 92 7.73 6.62 -5.64
CA ASP A 92 8.76 5.68 -6.09
C ASP A 92 9.57 5.11 -4.91
N ASP A 93 9.98 5.97 -3.98
CA ASP A 93 10.74 5.54 -2.80
C ASP A 93 9.92 4.63 -1.89
N ILE A 94 8.64 4.98 -1.66
CA ILE A 94 7.71 4.15 -0.88
C ILE A 94 7.51 2.78 -1.54
N LEU A 95 7.34 2.73 -2.87
CA LEU A 95 7.15 1.46 -3.58
C LEU A 95 8.41 0.60 -3.57
N ARG A 96 9.61 1.22 -3.59
CA ARG A 96 10.89 0.50 -3.43
C ARG A 96 11.00 -0.13 -2.05
N ASP A 97 10.63 0.60 -1.00
CA ASP A 97 10.64 0.08 0.38
C ASP A 97 9.61 -1.05 0.58
N LEU A 98 8.48 -0.98 -0.13
CA LEU A 98 7.45 -2.02 -0.12
C LEU A 98 7.76 -3.23 -1.00
N GLU A 99 8.67 -3.12 -1.97
CA GLU A 99 9.00 -4.17 -2.95
C GLU A 99 9.20 -5.56 -2.31
N PRO A 100 9.97 -5.73 -1.20
CA PRO A 100 10.16 -7.04 -0.58
C PRO A 100 8.88 -7.67 0.01
N LEU A 101 7.85 -6.85 0.22
CA LEU A 101 6.54 -7.28 0.74
C LEU A 101 5.55 -7.61 -0.37
N LEU A 102 5.79 -7.14 -1.59
CA LEU A 102 4.89 -7.38 -2.72
C LEU A 102 4.97 -8.84 -3.17
N THR A 103 3.84 -9.41 -3.58
CA THR A 103 3.79 -10.77 -4.14
C THR A 103 3.70 -10.76 -5.67
N TRP A 104 3.07 -9.72 -6.22
CA TRP A 104 2.99 -9.53 -7.66
C TRP A 104 4.23 -8.84 -8.20
N HIS A 105 4.89 -9.49 -9.15
CA HIS A 105 6.03 -8.98 -9.88
C HIS A 105 5.63 -8.84 -11.35
N SER A 106 5.89 -7.69 -11.96
CA SER A 106 5.45 -7.43 -13.34
C SER A 106 6.14 -8.37 -14.34
N TRP A 107 5.49 -8.58 -15.48
CA TRP A 107 5.93 -9.45 -16.58
C TRP A 107 7.27 -9.07 -17.23
N HIS A 108 7.87 -7.93 -16.89
CA HIS A 108 9.10 -7.44 -17.51
C HIS A 108 10.41 -8.04 -16.94
N ASN A 109 10.31 -9.01 -16.03
CA ASN A 109 11.44 -9.76 -15.49
C ASN A 109 11.48 -11.24 -15.97
N LEU A 110 10.90 -11.55 -17.13
CA LEU A 110 11.08 -12.82 -17.85
C LEU A 110 11.61 -12.58 -19.26
#